data_AF-A0A6G0P4Z7-F1
#
_entry.id   AF-A0A6G0P4Z7-F1
#
_cell.length_a   1.000
_cell.length_b   1.000
_cell.length_c   1.000
_cell.angle_alpha   90.00
_cell.angle_beta   90.00
_cell.angle_gamma   90.00
#
_symmetry.space_group_name_H-M   'P 1'
#
loop_
_entity.id
_entity.type
_entity.pdbx_description
1 polymer ?
#
loop_
_entity_poly.entity_id
_entity_poly.type
_entity_poly.pdbx_seq_one_letter_code
_entity_poly.pdbx_strand_id
1 'polypeptide(L)'
;MKDAVLGSHVPVMLFLYNNYGRELCEAGICLLRDNWEDTEVRFVGMAQWLLNNFGEELEGVTMSVNRADWATNKWMKDHNMSMLEVEDEIVFWECGPQ
;
A
#
# COMPACT_ATOMS: atom_id res chain seq x y z
N MET A 1 -11.41 -6.95 1.47
CA MET A 1 -10.42 -5.94 1.03
C MET A 1 -9.03 -6.27 1.57
N LYS A 2 -8.86 -6.37 2.89
CA LYS A 2 -7.62 -6.81 3.58
C LYS A 2 -6.80 -7.88 2.83
N ASP A 3 -7.35 -9.08 2.68
CA ASP A 3 -6.62 -10.21 2.09
C ASP A 3 -6.32 -10.01 0.59
N ALA A 4 -7.16 -9.24 -0.11
CA ALA A 4 -6.92 -8.89 -1.51
C ALA A 4 -5.74 -7.92 -1.65
N VAL A 5 -5.56 -7.01 -0.68
CA VAL A 5 -4.40 -6.11 -0.63
C VAL A 5 -3.14 -6.89 -0.25
N LEU A 6 -3.16 -7.67 0.83
CA LEU A 6 -2.02 -8.49 1.26
C LEU A 6 -1.58 -9.49 0.18
N GLY A 7 -2.52 -10.04 -0.58
CA GLY A 7 -2.24 -10.94 -1.70
C GLY A 7 -1.88 -10.25 -3.02
N SER A 8 -1.80 -8.92 -3.08
CA SER A 8 -1.64 -8.15 -4.32
C SER A 8 -2.66 -8.53 -5.42
N HIS A 9 -3.88 -8.90 -5.03
CA HIS A 9 -4.95 -9.32 -5.93
C HIS A 9 -5.73 -8.12 -6.48
N VAL A 10 -5.07 -7.30 -7.31
CA VAL A 10 -5.64 -6.06 -7.87
C VAL A 10 -7.03 -6.26 -8.52
N PRO A 11 -7.30 -7.30 -9.33
CA PRO A 11 -8.64 -7.50 -9.89
C PRO A 11 -9.71 -7.71 -8.82
N VAL A 12 -9.37 -8.40 -7.72
CA VAL A 12 -10.26 -8.63 -6.58
C VAL A 12 -10.47 -7.35 -5.80
N MET A 13 -9.42 -6.56 -5.56
CA MET A 13 -9.53 -5.23 -4.94
C MET A 13 -10.51 -4.34 -5.71
N LEU A 14 -10.33 -4.23 -7.03
CA LEU A 14 -11.20 -3.42 -7.89
C LEU A 14 -12.63 -3.97 -7.95
N PHE A 15 -12.79 -5.30 -8.02
CA PHE A 15 -14.11 -5.93 -7.95
C PHE A 15 -14.81 -5.57 -6.64
N LEU A 16 -14.12 -5.69 -5.50
CA LEU A 16 -14.68 -5.40 -4.19
C LEU A 16 -15.07 -3.93 -4.08
N TYR A 17 -14.19 -3.02 -4.50
CA TYR A 17 -14.46 -1.59 -4.47
C TYR A 17 -15.65 -1.18 -5.32
N ASN A 18 -15.73 -1.71 -6.55
CA ASN A 18 -16.79 -1.35 -7.49
C ASN A 18 -18.16 -1.92 -7.11
N ASN A 19 -18.21 -3.05 -6.40
CA ASN A 19 -19.48 -3.72 -6.07
C ASN A 19 -19.97 -3.47 -4.64
N TYR A 20 -19.06 -3.17 -3.70
CA TYR A 20 -19.40 -2.99 -2.28
C TYR A 20 -19.08 -1.58 -1.76
N GLY A 21 -18.44 -0.73 -2.57
CA GLY A 21 -18.21 0.68 -2.26
C GLY A 21 -17.07 0.92 -1.28
N ARG A 22 -16.77 2.20 -1.06
CA ARG A 22 -15.63 2.66 -0.24
C ARG A 22 -15.75 2.25 1.23
N GLU A 23 -16.91 2.42 1.85
CA GLU A 23 -17.11 2.21 3.30
C GLU A 23 -16.79 0.76 3.73
N LEU A 24 -17.27 -0.24 2.98
CA LEU A 24 -16.97 -1.65 3.27
C LEU A 24 -15.50 -2.01 2.98
N CYS A 25 -14.88 -1.32 2.02
CA CYS A 25 -13.47 -1.51 1.71
C CYS A 25 -12.58 -0.90 2.78
N GLU A 26 -12.91 0.30 3.25
CA GLU A 26 -12.21 1.05 4.30
C GLU A 26 -12.13 0.23 5.59
N ALA A 27 -13.22 -0.40 6.03
CA ALA A 27 -13.18 -1.30 7.18
C ALA A 27 -12.11 -2.40 7.04
N GLY A 28 -11.94 -2.94 5.84
CA GLY A 28 -10.89 -3.92 5.55
C GLY A 28 -9.49 -3.32 5.40
N ILE A 29 -9.36 -2.04 5.05
CA ILE A 29 -8.10 -1.30 5.01
C ILE A 29 -7.67 -0.90 6.43
N CYS A 30 -8.57 -0.41 7.28
CA CYS A 30 -8.27 -0.04 8.66
C CYS A 30 -7.77 -1.23 9.49
N LEU A 31 -8.25 -2.44 9.20
CA LEU A 31 -7.75 -3.69 9.81
C LEU A 31 -6.29 -4.02 9.46
N LEU A 32 -5.70 -3.29 8.52
CA LEU A 32 -4.32 -3.45 8.12
C LEU A 32 -3.34 -2.69 9.01
N ARG A 33 -3.78 -1.65 9.73
CA ARG A 33 -2.90 -0.88 10.64
C ARG A 33 -2.14 -1.75 11.63
N ASP A 34 -2.76 -2.84 12.10
CA ASP A 34 -2.15 -3.75 13.08
C ASP A 34 -1.43 -4.95 12.45
N ASN A 35 -1.54 -5.17 11.13
CA ASN A 35 -1.07 -6.39 10.43
C ASN A 35 -0.19 -6.10 9.21
N TRP A 36 0.23 -4.85 8.98
CA TRP A 36 1.03 -4.45 7.81
C TRP A 36 2.53 -4.53 8.08
N GLU A 37 2.98 -5.39 8.99
CA GLU A 37 4.39 -5.80 8.91
C GLU A 37 4.57 -6.47 7.54
N ASP A 38 5.37 -5.85 6.68
CA ASP A 38 5.87 -6.40 5.41
C ASP A 38 4.89 -6.57 4.24
N THR A 39 3.85 -5.72 4.10
CA THR A 39 3.00 -5.82 2.89
C THR A 39 3.77 -5.42 1.64
N GLU A 40 4.02 -6.41 0.79
CA GLU A 40 4.73 -6.27 -0.47
C GLU A 40 3.87 -5.55 -1.51
N VAL A 41 4.32 -4.36 -1.93
CA VAL A 41 3.76 -3.65 -3.08
C VAL A 41 4.48 -4.12 -4.33
N ARG A 42 3.81 -4.99 -5.09
CA ARG A 42 4.36 -5.58 -6.33
C ARG A 42 4.26 -4.69 -7.56
N PHE A 43 3.52 -3.58 -7.47
CA PHE A 43 3.28 -2.70 -8.60
C PHE A 43 2.88 -1.28 -8.15
N VAL A 44 3.48 -0.26 -8.76
CA VAL A 44 3.22 1.15 -8.49
C VAL A 44 1.74 1.53 -8.53
N GLY A 45 0.97 0.97 -9.46
CA GLY A 45 -0.45 1.32 -9.60
C GLY A 45 -1.31 0.83 -8.43
N MET A 46 -0.88 -0.21 -7.72
CA MET A 46 -1.56 -0.64 -6.49
C MET A 46 -1.34 0.38 -5.37
N ALA A 47 -0.10 0.85 -5.18
CA ALA A 47 0.18 1.90 -4.19
C ALA A 47 -0.54 3.21 -4.52
N GLN A 48 -0.51 3.61 -5.79
CA GLN A 48 -1.27 4.77 -6.29
C GLN A 48 -2.76 4.65 -5.99
N TRP A 49 -3.35 3.49 -6.29
CA TRP A 49 -4.78 3.28 -6.07
C TRP A 49 -5.12 3.30 -4.57
N LEU A 50 -4.32 2.65 -3.73
CA LEU A 50 -4.50 2.62 -2.29
C LEU A 50 -4.41 4.01 -1.68
N LEU A 51 -3.36 4.76 -1.99
CA LEU A 51 -3.15 6.11 -1.43
C LEU A 51 -4.18 7.11 -1.94
N ASN A 52 -4.62 7.02 -3.20
CA ASN A 52 -5.65 7.90 -3.74
C ASN A 52 -7.04 7.68 -3.12
N ASN A 53 -7.36 6.47 -2.66
CA ASN A 53 -8.69 6.13 -2.15
C ASN A 53 -8.74 6.03 -0.61
N PHE A 54 -7.59 5.78 0.04
CA PHE A 54 -7.49 5.44 1.46
C PHE A 54 -6.24 6.05 2.14
N GLY A 55 -5.69 7.15 1.62
CA GLY A 55 -4.42 7.71 2.11
C GLY A 55 -4.42 8.08 3.60
N GLU A 56 -5.54 8.58 4.13
CA GLU A 56 -5.65 8.95 5.55
C GLU A 56 -5.65 7.69 6.45
N GLU A 57 -6.31 6.64 5.98
CA GLU A 57 -6.44 5.35 6.66
C GLU A 57 -5.13 4.55 6.62
N LEU A 58 -4.24 4.88 5.70
CA LEU A 58 -2.90 4.30 5.54
C LEU A 58 -1.81 5.06 6.29
N GLU A 59 -2.11 6.13 7.03
CA GLU A 59 -1.09 6.81 7.85
C GLU A 59 -0.49 5.85 8.90
N GLY A 60 0.84 5.76 8.92
CA GLY A 60 1.66 4.87 9.76
C GLY A 60 1.90 3.48 9.17
N VAL A 61 1.49 3.22 7.93
CA VAL A 61 1.55 1.90 7.30
C VAL A 61 2.86 1.70 6.53
N THR A 62 3.55 0.57 6.75
CA THR A 62 4.89 0.26 6.17
C THR A 62 4.87 -0.65 4.95
N MET A 63 4.99 -0.11 3.76
CA MET A 63 5.04 -0.88 2.51
C MET A 63 6.45 -1.38 2.20
N SER A 64 6.59 -2.63 1.81
CA SER A 64 7.85 -3.17 1.29
C SER A 64 7.83 -3.19 -0.24
N VAL A 65 8.91 -2.73 -0.86
CA VAL A 65 9.07 -2.67 -2.33
C VAL A 65 10.39 -3.31 -2.70
N ASN A 66 10.40 -4.19 -3.70
CA ASN A 66 11.66 -4.72 -4.22
C ASN A 66 12.54 -3.57 -4.75
N ARG A 67 13.79 -3.50 -4.32
CA ARG A 67 14.77 -2.47 -4.67
C ARG A 67 15.00 -2.36 -6.17
N ALA A 68 14.87 -3.46 -6.91
CA ALA A 68 14.98 -3.47 -8.37
C ALA A 68 13.77 -2.81 -9.07
N ASP A 69 12.62 -2.70 -8.40
CA ASP A 69 11.48 -1.91 -8.89
C ASP A 69 11.74 -0.41 -8.67
N TRP A 70 12.62 0.12 -9.51
CA TRP A 70 13.01 1.52 -9.48
C TRP A 70 11.83 2.47 -9.71
N ALA A 71 10.81 2.04 -10.47
CA ALA A 71 9.66 2.87 -10.81
C ALA A 71 8.77 3.08 -9.59
N THR A 72 8.45 2.01 -8.86
CA THR A 72 7.69 2.09 -7.62
C THR A 72 8.48 2.85 -6.54
N ASN A 73 9.75 2.53 -6.33
CA ASN A 73 10.59 3.21 -5.34
C ASN A 73 10.72 4.72 -5.60
N LYS A 74 10.91 5.11 -6.87
CA LYS A 74 10.93 6.53 -7.24
C LYS A 74 9.59 7.20 -6.95
N TRP A 75 8.49 6.55 -7.28
CA TRP A 75 7.15 7.10 -7.05
C TRP A 75 6.87 7.31 -5.56
N MET A 76 7.18 6.33 -4.70
CA MET A 76 7.03 6.44 -3.25
C MET A 76 7.79 7.64 -2.70
N LYS A 77 9.06 7.80 -3.11
CA LYS A 77 9.89 8.94 -2.71
C LYS A 77 9.26 10.31 -3.02
N ASP A 78 8.53 10.39 -4.12
CA ASP A 78 7.95 11.63 -4.61
C ASP A 78 6.54 11.90 -4.00
N HIS A 79 5.95 10.99 -3.22
CA HIS A 79 4.54 11.06 -2.77
C HIS A 79 4.32 10.61 -1.32
N ASN A 80 4.35 11.52 -0.33
CA ASN A 80 3.95 11.28 1.09
C ASN A 80 4.39 9.94 1.72
N MET A 81 5.50 9.37 1.25
CA MET A 81 6.13 8.19 1.85
C MET A 81 7.51 8.56 2.35
N SER A 82 7.83 8.08 3.55
CA SER A 82 9.14 8.19 4.18
C SER A 82 9.87 6.86 4.07
N MET A 83 11.10 6.88 3.59
CA MET A 83 11.93 5.67 3.60
C MET A 83 12.37 5.37 5.03
N LEU A 84 12.02 4.19 5.54
CA LEU A 84 12.42 3.74 6.87
C LEU A 84 13.79 3.07 6.83
N GLU A 85 13.89 2.02 6.01
CA GLU A 85 15.09 1.19 5.93
C GLU A 85 15.24 0.52 4.56
N VAL A 86 16.45 0.03 4.29
CA VAL A 86 16.79 -0.74 3.09
C VAL A 86 17.51 -1.99 3.54
N GLU A 87 16.89 -3.15 3.32
CA GLU A 87 17.46 -4.46 3.63
C GLU A 87 17.64 -5.25 2.34
N ASP A 88 18.88 -5.67 2.04
CA ASP A 88 19.23 -6.44 0.84
C ASP A 88 18.56 -5.96 -0.47
N GLU A 89 17.46 -6.63 -0.84
CA GLU A 89 16.67 -6.44 -2.06
C GLU A 89 15.33 -5.72 -1.82
N ILE A 90 15.08 -5.19 -0.62
CA ILE A 90 13.82 -4.56 -0.21
C ILE A 90 14.06 -3.16 0.32
N VAL A 91 13.17 -2.24 -0.03
CA VAL A 91 13.09 -0.89 0.54
C VAL A 91 11.75 -0.79 1.28
N PHE A 92 11.80 -0.35 2.52
CA PHE A 92 10.62 -0.15 3.35
C PHE A 92 10.23 1.33 3.38
N TRP A 93 8.95 1.58 3.17
CA TRP A 93 8.35 2.90 3.05
C TRP A 93 7.18 3.04 4.02
N GLU A 94 7.20 4.04 4.88
CA GLU A 94 6.08 4.38 5.74
C GLU A 94 5.23 5.48 5.12
N CYS A 95 3.92 5.31 5.12
CA CYS A 95 2.98 6.35 4.71
C CYS A 95 2.78 7.37 5.84
N GLY A 96 3.04 8.65 5.58
CA GLY A 96 2.86 9.71 6.58
C GLY A 96 3.15 11.10 6.04
N PRO A 97 2.68 12.17 6.73
CA PRO A 97 3.01 13.53 6.35
C PRO A 97 4.53 13.76 6.42
N GLN A 98 5.08 14.41 5.39
CA GLN A 98 6.46 14.93 5.40
C GLN A 98 6.63 16.11 6.35
#